data_AF-A0A9N9PRV5-F1
#
_entry.id   AF-A0A9N9PRV5-F1
#
_cell.length_a   1.000
_cell.length_b   1.000
_cell.length_c   1.000
_cell.angle_alpha   90.00
_cell.angle_beta   90.00
_cell.angle_gamma   90.00
#
_symmetry.space_group_name_H-M   'P 1'
#
loop_
_entity.id
_entity.type
_entity.pdbx_description
1 polymer ?
#
loop_
_entity_poly.entity_id
_entity_poly.type
_entity_poly.pdbx_seq_one_letter_code
_entity_poly.pdbx_strand_id
1 'polypeptide(L)'
;MFLMRFGKKAAISLTIFALSYVPYIGRLVLPAASFYTFNSVVGLGPAAIVFGTGLFLPRRYLVVFLQSYFASRSLMRELLEPYFSRIRFTKQEKKRWFHEREGILFGFGVGFYIFQRIPLLGVLIYGIAEASTAYLITKITDPPPPPTESEGFAASQQTWKNKHEILNLKLADLDTSKITKPISQAANSTSRPEATSTGIPSDAPPPYSDIRSR
;
A
#
# COMPACT_ATOMS: atom_id res chain seq x y z
N MET A 1 9.10 15.80 -37.11
CA MET A 1 9.61 15.14 -35.88
C MET A 1 8.85 13.87 -35.46
N PHE A 2 7.53 13.76 -35.65
CA PHE A 2 6.76 12.54 -35.34
C PHE A 2 7.13 11.34 -36.23
N LEU A 3 7.36 11.59 -37.53
CA LEU A 3 7.73 10.55 -38.51
C LEU A 3 9.05 9.83 -38.17
N MET A 4 10.06 10.56 -37.68
CA MET A 4 11.33 9.96 -37.23
C MET A 4 11.18 9.12 -35.96
N ARG A 5 10.25 9.47 -35.07
CA ARG A 5 9.98 8.70 -33.84
C ARG A 5 9.23 7.41 -34.13
N PHE A 6 8.22 7.47 -35.01
CA PHE A 6 7.49 6.29 -35.47
C PHE A 6 8.36 5.40 -36.38
N GLY A 7 9.17 6.00 -37.25
CA GLY A 7 10.11 5.29 -38.12
C GLY A 7 11.16 4.50 -37.34
N LYS A 8 11.74 5.07 -36.27
CA LYS A 8 12.64 4.32 -35.39
C LYS A 8 11.96 3.12 -34.74
N LYS A 9 10.72 3.28 -34.25
CA LYS A 9 9.97 2.17 -33.64
C LYS A 9 9.59 1.10 -34.65
N ALA A 10 9.19 1.50 -35.86
CA ALA A 10 8.86 0.60 -36.96
C ALA A 10 10.10 -0.17 -37.45
N ALA A 11 11.24 0.51 -37.59
CA ALA A 11 12.51 -0.12 -37.95
C ALA A 11 12.94 -1.17 -36.92
N ILE A 12 12.87 -0.83 -35.62
CA ILE A 12 13.17 -1.77 -34.54
C ILE A 12 12.22 -2.98 -34.58
N SER A 13 10.91 -2.77 -34.79
CA SER A 13 9.98 -3.90 -34.92
C SER A 13 10.24 -4.75 -36.16
N LEU A 14 10.65 -4.15 -37.27
CA LEU A 14 10.95 -4.85 -38.52
C LEU A 14 12.25 -5.64 -38.41
N THR A 15 13.27 -5.09 -37.74
CA THR A 15 14.52 -5.79 -37.42
C THR A 15 14.29 -6.97 -36.48
N ILE A 16 13.48 -6.80 -35.43
CA ILE A 16 13.10 -7.89 -34.51
C ILE A 16 12.34 -8.99 -35.27
N PHE A 17 11.41 -8.59 -36.15
CA PHE A 17 10.64 -9.51 -36.98
C PHE A 17 11.53 -10.29 -37.96
N ALA A 18 12.45 -9.62 -38.64
CA ALA A 18 13.41 -10.25 -39.56
C ALA A 18 14.37 -11.20 -38.81
N LEU A 19 14.91 -10.79 -37.66
CA LEU A 19 15.75 -11.64 -36.82
C LEU A 19 14.97 -12.84 -36.25
N SER A 20 13.66 -12.73 -36.06
CA SER A 20 12.81 -13.84 -35.61
C SER A 20 12.69 -14.97 -36.64
N TYR A 21 12.94 -14.71 -37.93
CA TYR A 21 12.93 -15.71 -38.99
C TYR A 21 14.26 -16.45 -39.17
N VAL A 22 15.32 -16.01 -38.48
CA VAL A 22 16.63 -16.69 -38.50
C VAL A 22 16.52 -17.95 -37.62
N PRO A 23 16.73 -19.17 -38.17
CA PRO A 23 16.68 -20.38 -37.37
C PRO A 23 17.74 -20.34 -36.26
N TYR A 24 17.42 -20.94 -35.10
CA TYR A 24 18.16 -20.91 -33.83
C TYR A 24 18.17 -19.56 -33.08
N ILE A 25 18.41 -18.43 -33.74
CA ILE A 25 18.50 -17.11 -33.10
C ILE A 25 17.10 -16.52 -32.86
N GLY A 26 16.16 -16.71 -33.80
CA GLY A 26 14.82 -16.12 -33.75
C GLY A 26 13.97 -16.56 -32.55
N ARG A 27 14.23 -17.76 -32.01
CA ARG A 27 13.57 -18.26 -30.79
C ARG A 27 13.97 -17.50 -29.53
N LEU A 28 15.18 -16.92 -29.50
CA LEU A 28 15.73 -16.19 -28.35
C LEU A 28 15.58 -14.66 -28.49
N VAL A 29 15.47 -14.15 -29.71
CA VAL A 29 15.29 -12.71 -29.99
C VAL A 29 13.98 -12.18 -29.40
N LEU A 30 12.87 -12.89 -29.58
CA LEU A 30 11.57 -12.46 -29.05
C LEU A 30 11.54 -12.42 -27.50
N PRO A 31 12.03 -13.45 -26.78
CA PRO A 31 12.19 -13.38 -25.32
C PRO A 31 13.13 -12.25 -24.87
N ALA A 32 14.29 -12.07 -25.52
CA ALA A 32 15.26 -11.05 -25.13
C ALA A 32 14.73 -9.63 -25.33
N ALA A 33 14.09 -9.35 -26.47
CA ALA A 33 13.47 -8.05 -26.74
C ALA A 33 12.29 -7.78 -25.77
N SER A 34 11.52 -8.81 -25.46
CA SER A 34 10.42 -8.72 -24.49
C SER A 34 10.95 -8.46 -23.07
N PHE A 35 12.03 -9.14 -22.67
CA PHE A 35 12.68 -8.91 -21.38
C PHE A 35 13.23 -7.49 -21.27
N TYR A 36 13.93 -7.01 -22.30
CA TYR A 36 14.49 -5.66 -22.32
C TYR A 36 13.39 -4.59 -22.15
N THR A 37 12.30 -4.73 -22.91
CA THR A 37 11.16 -3.80 -22.85
C THR A 37 10.46 -3.88 -21.50
N PHE A 38 10.22 -5.09 -20.97
CA PHE A 38 9.52 -5.28 -19.70
C PHE A 38 10.38 -4.85 -18.50
N ASN A 39 11.68 -5.14 -18.50
CA ASN A 39 12.63 -4.70 -17.48
C ASN A 39 12.69 -3.17 -17.37
N SER A 40 12.61 -2.46 -18.50
CA SER A 40 12.60 -0.99 -18.49
C SER A 40 11.38 -0.38 -17.80
N VAL A 41 10.29 -1.15 -17.65
CA VAL A 41 9.03 -0.69 -17.06
C VAL A 41 8.85 -1.18 -15.62
N VAL A 42 9.32 -2.40 -15.31
CA VAL A 42 9.04 -3.08 -14.04
C VAL A 42 10.29 -3.28 -13.17
N GLY A 43 11.48 -3.04 -13.72
CA GLY A 43 12.75 -3.23 -13.01
C GLY A 43 13.23 -4.69 -13.01
N LEU A 44 14.49 -4.86 -12.59
CA LEU A 44 15.27 -6.09 -12.81
C LEU A 44 14.73 -7.29 -12.04
N GLY A 45 14.26 -7.09 -10.79
CA GLY A 45 13.72 -8.16 -9.95
C GLY A 45 12.48 -8.82 -10.55
N PRO A 46 11.38 -8.08 -10.78
CA PRO A 46 10.16 -8.64 -11.39
C PRO A 46 10.39 -9.17 -12.80
N ALA A 47 11.23 -8.51 -13.60
CA ALA A 47 11.55 -8.98 -14.95
C ALA A 47 12.32 -10.31 -14.93
N ALA A 48 13.31 -10.46 -14.04
CA ALA A 48 14.07 -11.69 -13.87
C ALA A 48 13.19 -12.84 -13.38
N ILE A 49 12.24 -12.57 -12.49
CA ILE A 49 11.25 -13.56 -12.05
C ILE A 49 10.34 -13.96 -13.22
N VAL A 50 9.77 -13.01 -13.95
CA VAL A 50 8.81 -13.28 -15.05
C VAL A 50 9.47 -14.05 -16.21
N PHE A 51 10.70 -13.68 -16.61
CA PHE A 51 11.39 -14.35 -17.72
C PHE A 51 12.19 -15.58 -17.29
N GLY A 52 12.71 -15.61 -16.06
CA GLY A 52 13.35 -16.79 -15.49
C GLY A 52 12.35 -17.91 -15.21
N THR A 53 11.20 -17.57 -14.62
CA THR A 53 10.09 -18.54 -14.47
C THR A 53 9.40 -18.81 -15.79
N GLY A 54 9.24 -17.82 -16.68
CA GLY A 54 8.62 -17.98 -18.00
C GLY A 54 9.33 -18.95 -18.96
N LEU A 55 10.56 -19.36 -18.66
CA LEU A 55 11.25 -20.46 -19.35
C LEU A 55 10.59 -21.82 -19.06
N PHE A 56 9.99 -21.98 -17.88
CA PHE A 56 9.34 -23.20 -17.39
C PHE A 56 7.82 -23.04 -17.18
N LEU A 57 7.32 -21.82 -16.99
CA LEU A 57 5.92 -21.52 -16.68
C LEU A 57 5.16 -21.18 -17.98
N PRO A 58 4.09 -21.93 -18.31
CA PRO A 58 3.27 -21.65 -19.49
C PRO A 58 2.73 -20.21 -19.50
N ARG A 59 2.80 -19.53 -20.65
CA ARG A 59 2.36 -18.12 -20.84
C ARG A 59 0.99 -17.79 -20.22
N ARG A 60 0.06 -18.76 -20.19
CA ARG A 60 -1.26 -18.62 -19.56
C ARG A 60 -1.18 -18.19 -18.10
N TYR A 61 -0.23 -18.73 -17.32
CA TYR A 61 -0.12 -18.41 -15.89
C TYR A 61 0.43 -17.00 -15.67
N LEU A 62 1.38 -16.56 -16.52
CA LEU A 62 1.88 -15.19 -16.49
C LEU A 62 0.76 -14.19 -16.80
N VAL A 63 -0.07 -14.46 -17.81
CA VAL A 63 -1.22 -13.61 -18.16
C VAL A 63 -2.23 -13.57 -17.01
N VAL A 64 -2.58 -14.72 -16.43
CA VAL A 64 -3.51 -14.80 -15.29
C VAL A 64 -2.94 -14.04 -14.08
N PHE A 65 -1.65 -14.20 -13.79
CA PHE A 65 -0.99 -13.49 -12.70
C PHE A 65 -1.02 -11.97 -12.93
N LEU A 66 -0.62 -11.52 -14.12
CA LEU A 66 -0.55 -10.10 -14.45
C LEU A 66 -1.95 -9.47 -14.48
N GLN A 67 -2.95 -10.20 -14.99
CA GLN A 67 -4.35 -9.79 -14.95
C GLN A 67 -4.85 -9.68 -13.50
N SER A 68 -4.54 -10.65 -12.65
CA SER A 68 -4.91 -10.62 -11.23
C SER A 68 -4.24 -9.45 -10.50
N TYR A 69 -2.97 -9.17 -10.82
CA TYR A 69 -2.23 -8.01 -10.32
C TYR A 69 -2.90 -6.69 -10.69
N PHE A 70 -3.18 -6.46 -11.98
CA PHE A 70 -3.81 -5.22 -12.41
C PHE A 70 -5.24 -5.09 -11.88
N ALA A 71 -6.01 -6.18 -11.85
CA ALA A 71 -7.37 -6.18 -11.34
C ALA A 71 -7.41 -5.88 -9.83
N SER A 72 -6.59 -6.58 -9.03
CA SER A 72 -6.43 -6.33 -7.60
C SER A 72 -6.01 -4.88 -7.33
N ARG A 73 -5.04 -4.36 -8.08
CA ARG A 73 -4.55 -3.00 -7.90
C ARG A 73 -5.60 -1.96 -8.30
N SER A 74 -6.41 -2.23 -9.33
CA SER A 74 -7.52 -1.34 -9.69
C SER A 74 -8.58 -1.32 -8.60
N LEU A 75 -8.99 -2.50 -8.12
CA LEU A 75 -9.95 -2.66 -7.04
C LEU A 75 -9.51 -1.90 -5.79
N MET A 76 -8.26 -2.05 -5.35
CA MET A 76 -7.74 -1.28 -4.21
C MET A 76 -7.80 0.24 -4.39
N ARG A 77 -7.56 0.75 -5.61
CA ARG A 77 -7.66 2.20 -5.85
C ARG A 77 -9.09 2.70 -5.69
N GLU A 78 -10.08 1.93 -6.12
CA GLU A 78 -11.49 2.26 -5.98
C GLU A 78 -11.92 2.19 -4.50
N LEU A 79 -11.56 1.11 -3.80
CA LEU A 79 -11.91 0.93 -2.39
C LEU A 79 -11.25 1.96 -1.46
N LEU A 80 -10.08 2.49 -1.83
CA LEU A 80 -9.38 3.53 -1.08
C LEU A 80 -9.82 4.95 -1.46
N GLU A 81 -10.59 5.14 -2.53
CA GLU A 81 -11.03 6.47 -2.96
C GLU A 81 -11.83 7.23 -1.89
N PRO A 82 -12.76 6.58 -1.13
CA PRO A 82 -13.46 7.24 -0.03
C PRO A 82 -12.55 7.74 1.10
N TYR A 83 -11.38 7.13 1.27
CA TYR A 83 -10.39 7.56 2.26
C TYR A 83 -9.55 8.71 1.72
N PHE A 84 -9.08 8.62 0.48
CA PHE A 84 -8.29 9.67 -0.16
C PHE A 84 -9.08 10.94 -0.46
N SER A 85 -10.41 10.87 -0.56
CA SER A 85 -11.26 12.05 -0.68
C SER A 85 -11.38 12.83 0.63
N ARG A 86 -11.21 12.15 1.78
CA ARG A 86 -11.30 12.77 3.12
C ARG A 86 -10.00 13.47 3.53
N ILE A 87 -8.84 12.98 3.05
CA ILE A 87 -7.53 13.53 3.39
C ILE A 87 -6.94 14.25 2.19
N ARG A 88 -6.40 15.45 2.42
CA ARG A 88 -5.79 16.28 1.37
C ARG A 88 -4.40 15.77 0.97
N PHE A 89 -4.35 14.67 0.22
CA PHE A 89 -3.10 14.19 -0.37
C PHE A 89 -2.82 14.87 -1.71
N THR A 90 -1.56 15.26 -1.93
CA THR A 90 -1.09 15.55 -3.29
C THR A 90 -0.97 14.25 -4.10
N LYS A 91 -0.92 14.38 -5.44
CA LYS A 91 -0.77 13.21 -6.34
C LYS A 91 0.50 12.39 -6.04
N GLN A 92 1.59 13.06 -5.66
CA GLN A 92 2.86 12.39 -5.34
C GLN A 92 2.77 11.64 -4.01
N GLU A 93 2.16 12.26 -2.99
CA GLU A 93 1.97 11.64 -1.68
C GLU A 93 1.05 10.42 -1.75
N LYS A 94 -0.10 10.53 -2.46
CA LYS A 94 -1.00 9.39 -2.69
C LYS A 94 -0.27 8.23 -3.37
N LYS A 95 0.57 8.52 -4.38
CA LYS A 95 1.37 7.50 -5.08
C LYS A 95 2.38 6.84 -4.12
N ARG A 96 3.07 7.63 -3.29
CA ARG A 96 4.05 7.12 -2.32
C ARG A 96 3.39 6.28 -1.25
N TRP A 97 2.28 6.74 -0.68
CA TRP A 97 1.49 6.03 0.32
C TRP A 97 1.07 4.65 -0.18
N PHE A 98 0.58 4.58 -1.44
CA PHE A 98 0.16 3.32 -2.05
C PHE A 98 1.35 2.38 -2.26
N HIS A 99 2.49 2.91 -2.71
CA HIS A 99 3.70 2.12 -2.94
C HIS A 99 4.29 1.53 -1.66
N GLU A 100 4.35 2.29 -0.55
CA GLU A 100 4.86 1.78 0.73
C GLU A 100 3.99 0.64 1.31
N ARG A 101 2.70 0.61 0.96
CA ARG A 101 1.72 -0.38 1.43
C ARG A 101 1.33 -1.38 0.34
N GLU A 102 2.06 -1.41 -0.77
CA GLU A 102 1.66 -2.16 -1.96
C GLU A 102 1.52 -3.66 -1.70
N GLY A 103 2.41 -4.25 -0.90
CA GLY A 103 2.35 -5.67 -0.58
C GLY A 103 1.07 -6.08 0.17
N ILE A 104 0.70 -5.34 1.21
CA ILE A 104 -0.50 -5.66 2.01
C ILE A 104 -1.78 -5.34 1.26
N LEU A 105 -1.80 -4.21 0.52
CA LEU A 105 -2.92 -3.83 -0.33
C LEU A 105 -3.13 -4.84 -1.47
N PHE A 106 -2.05 -5.32 -2.08
CA PHE A 106 -2.11 -6.35 -3.11
C PHE A 106 -2.67 -7.67 -2.55
N GLY A 107 -2.13 -8.17 -1.43
CA GLY A 107 -2.62 -9.41 -0.83
C GLY A 107 -4.11 -9.33 -0.46
N PHE A 108 -4.52 -8.23 0.15
CA PHE A 108 -5.92 -7.97 0.47
C PHE A 108 -6.79 -7.89 -0.79
N GLY A 109 -6.37 -7.13 -1.80
CA GLY A 109 -7.12 -6.96 -3.05
C GLY A 109 -7.26 -8.24 -3.87
N VAL A 110 -6.27 -9.14 -3.84
CA VAL A 110 -6.36 -10.46 -4.49
C VAL A 110 -7.46 -11.30 -3.84
N GLY A 111 -7.61 -11.25 -2.52
CA GLY A 111 -8.70 -11.93 -1.82
C GLY A 111 -10.07 -11.51 -2.34
N PHE A 112 -10.33 -10.20 -2.39
CA PHE A 112 -11.59 -9.66 -2.92
C PHE A 112 -11.76 -9.88 -4.42
N TYR A 113 -10.67 -9.86 -5.20
CA TYR A 113 -10.71 -10.19 -6.61
C TYR A 113 -11.21 -11.62 -6.87
N ILE A 114 -10.82 -12.58 -6.03
CA ILE A 114 -11.32 -13.97 -6.11
C ILE A 114 -12.81 -14.01 -5.78
N PHE A 115 -13.26 -13.32 -4.73
CA PHE A 115 -14.70 -13.27 -4.39
C PHE A 115 -15.56 -12.64 -5.49
N GLN A 116 -15.05 -11.59 -6.17
CA GLN A 116 -15.77 -10.93 -7.26
C GLN A 116 -15.99 -11.83 -8.49
N ARG A 117 -15.23 -12.93 -8.62
CA ARG A 117 -15.42 -13.92 -9.69
C ARG A 117 -16.67 -14.78 -9.50
N ILE A 118 -17.32 -14.74 -8.34
CA ILE A 118 -18.57 -15.45 -8.08
C ILE A 118 -19.73 -14.60 -8.64
N PRO A 119 -20.34 -14.97 -9.78
CA PRO A 119 -21.50 -14.25 -10.29
C PRO A 119 -22.64 -14.37 -9.28
N LEU A 120 -23.43 -13.30 -9.11
CA LEU A 120 -24.56 -13.11 -8.16
C LEU A 120 -24.24 -12.42 -6.83
N LEU A 121 -22.98 -12.31 -6.41
CA LEU A 121 -22.63 -11.66 -5.13
C LEU A 121 -21.98 -10.28 -5.27
N GLY A 122 -21.83 -9.75 -6.49
CA GLY A 122 -21.00 -8.57 -6.76
C GLY A 122 -21.30 -7.34 -5.90
N VAL A 123 -22.57 -6.96 -5.73
CA VAL A 123 -22.96 -5.79 -4.91
C VAL A 123 -22.70 -6.04 -3.42
N LEU A 124 -23.04 -7.23 -2.92
CA LEU A 124 -22.81 -7.61 -1.52
C LEU A 124 -21.31 -7.64 -1.19
N ILE A 125 -20.51 -8.27 -2.07
CA ILE A 125 -19.06 -8.35 -1.93
C ILE A 125 -18.46 -6.94 -1.96
N TYR A 126 -18.95 -6.03 -2.81
CA TYR A 126 -18.47 -4.66 -2.84
C TYR A 126 -18.66 -3.95 -1.50
N GLY A 127 -19.84 -4.04 -0.88
CA GLY A 127 -20.10 -3.45 0.44
C GLY A 127 -19.22 -4.06 1.55
N ILE A 128 -19.04 -5.39 1.55
CA ILE A 128 -18.12 -6.06 2.48
C ILE A 128 -16.69 -5.59 2.24
N ALA A 129 -16.28 -5.39 0.98
CA ALA A 129 -14.94 -4.97 0.63
C ALA A 129 -14.65 -3.53 1.08
N GLU A 130 -15.60 -2.61 0.89
CA GLU A 130 -15.49 -1.24 1.41
C GLU A 130 -15.37 -1.21 2.93
N ALA A 131 -16.22 -1.95 3.65
CA ALA A 131 -16.17 -2.04 5.11
C ALA A 131 -14.85 -2.66 5.60
N SER A 132 -14.40 -3.73 4.95
CA SER A 132 -13.14 -4.40 5.28
C SER A 132 -11.93 -3.52 4.99
N THR A 133 -12.00 -2.72 3.92
CA THR A 133 -10.96 -1.74 3.58
C THR A 133 -10.92 -0.61 4.60
N ALA A 134 -12.08 -0.12 5.04
CA ALA A 134 -12.14 0.87 6.11
C ALA A 134 -11.43 0.36 7.38
N TYR A 135 -11.70 -0.89 7.80
CA TYR A 135 -10.99 -1.51 8.92
C TYR A 135 -9.48 -1.68 8.64
N LEU A 136 -9.10 -2.18 7.46
CA LEU A 136 -7.70 -2.33 7.07
C LEU A 136 -6.93 -1.00 7.19
N ILE A 137 -7.51 0.09 6.70
CA ILE A 137 -6.90 1.43 6.76
C ILE A 137 -6.60 1.82 8.20
N THR A 138 -7.51 1.56 9.15
CA THR A 138 -7.27 1.87 10.58
C THR A 138 -6.11 1.11 11.18
N LYS A 139 -5.75 -0.05 10.60
CA LYS A 139 -4.60 -0.85 11.06
C LYS A 139 -3.30 -0.45 10.39
N ILE A 140 -3.33 -0.02 9.12
CA ILE A 140 -2.10 0.29 8.35
C ILE A 140 -1.77 1.80 8.29
N THR A 141 -2.58 2.63 8.91
CA THR A 141 -2.50 4.10 8.88
C THR A 141 -2.78 4.65 10.26
N ASP A 142 -2.13 5.76 10.61
CA ASP A 142 -2.47 6.51 11.82
C ASP A 142 -3.86 7.17 11.65
N PRO A 143 -4.60 7.37 12.75
CA PRO A 143 -5.91 8.04 12.68
C PRO A 143 -5.74 9.48 12.16
N PRO A 144 -6.61 9.95 11.24
CA PRO A 144 -6.56 11.32 10.76
C PRO A 144 -6.86 12.29 11.93
N PRO A 145 -6.05 13.35 12.13
CA PRO A 145 -6.30 14.35 13.14
C PRO A 145 -7.56 15.16 12.79
N PRO A 146 -8.15 15.87 13.78
CA PRO A 146 -9.24 16.80 13.53
C PRO A 146 -8.88 17.80 12.41
N PRO A 147 -9.87 18.30 11.63
CA PRO A 147 -9.60 19.18 10.48
C PRO A 147 -8.71 20.38 10.78
N THR A 148 -8.78 20.89 12.01
CA THR A 148 -8.00 22.02 12.54
C THR A 148 -6.49 21.71 12.65
N GLU A 149 -6.10 20.45 12.77
CA GLU A 149 -4.71 19.97 12.91
C GLU A 149 -4.30 19.05 11.74
N SER A 150 -4.98 19.17 10.60
CA SER A 150 -4.73 18.31 9.43
C SER A 150 -3.46 18.66 8.63
N GLU A 151 -2.81 19.79 8.94
CA GLU A 151 -1.59 20.22 8.27
C GLU A 151 -0.43 19.27 8.57
N GLY A 152 0.27 18.81 7.54
CA GLY A 152 1.41 17.90 7.67
C GLY A 152 1.06 16.41 7.90
N PHE A 153 -0.22 16.07 8.16
CA PHE A 153 -0.65 14.67 8.32
C PHE A 153 -0.34 13.84 7.06
N ALA A 154 -0.68 14.37 5.88
CA ALA A 154 -0.43 13.69 4.60
C ALA A 154 1.06 13.34 4.41
N ALA A 155 1.96 14.26 4.78
CA ALA A 155 3.39 14.03 4.70
C ALA A 155 3.84 12.94 5.69
N SER A 156 3.30 12.93 6.91
CA SER A 156 3.63 11.92 7.92
C SER A 156 3.25 10.49 7.49
N GLN A 157 2.18 10.35 6.69
CA GLN A 157 1.64 9.06 6.26
C GLN A 157 2.37 8.46 5.04
N GLN A 158 3.26 9.23 4.39
CA GLN A 158 4.01 8.74 3.23
C GLN A 158 4.85 7.51 3.55
N THR A 159 5.37 7.38 4.77
CA THR A 159 6.15 6.22 5.24
C THR A 159 5.30 5.33 6.13
N TRP A 160 5.36 4.01 5.94
CA TRP A 160 4.62 3.08 6.80
C TRP A 160 5.41 2.79 8.09
N LYS A 161 5.17 3.59 9.12
CA LYS A 161 5.88 3.51 10.42
C LYS A 161 5.63 2.19 11.16
N ASN A 162 4.40 1.68 11.12
CA ASN A 162 3.97 0.49 11.89
C ASN A 162 4.19 -0.84 11.13
N LYS A 163 4.96 -0.84 10.03
CA LYS A 163 5.16 -2.01 9.17
C LYS A 163 5.66 -3.24 9.92
N HIS A 164 6.71 -3.07 10.72
CA HIS A 164 7.36 -4.18 11.42
C HIS A 164 6.51 -4.75 12.56
N GLU A 165 5.70 -3.92 13.19
CA GLU A 165 4.81 -4.36 14.26
C GLU A 165 3.68 -5.23 13.67
N ILE A 166 3.01 -4.76 12.61
CA ILE A 166 1.91 -5.47 11.98
C ILE A 166 2.35 -6.81 11.37
N LEU A 167 3.53 -6.86 10.75
CA LEU A 167 4.03 -8.08 10.11
C LEU A 167 4.48 -9.16 11.12
N ASN A 168 4.82 -8.78 12.35
CA ASN A 168 5.26 -9.70 13.39
C ASN A 168 4.15 -10.06 14.39
N LEU A 169 3.00 -9.39 14.34
CA LEU A 169 1.87 -9.69 15.22
C LEU A 169 1.24 -11.03 14.87
N LYS A 170 0.83 -11.78 15.92
CA LYS A 170 -0.04 -12.94 15.74
C LYS A 170 -1.45 -12.47 15.36
N LEU A 171 -2.11 -13.21 14.47
CA LEU A 171 -3.46 -12.90 14.01
C LEU A 171 -4.48 -12.76 15.16
N ALA A 172 -4.29 -13.51 16.25
CA ALA A 172 -5.14 -13.44 17.44
C ALA A 172 -5.02 -12.11 18.21
N ASP A 173 -3.90 -11.39 18.05
CA ASP A 173 -3.60 -10.19 18.84
C ASP A 173 -3.93 -8.88 18.10
N LEU A 174 -4.51 -8.94 16.90
CA LEU A 174 -4.76 -7.77 16.03
C LEU A 174 -5.66 -6.70 16.66
N ASP A 175 -6.55 -7.10 17.57
CA ASP A 175 -7.45 -6.18 18.28
C ASP A 175 -6.94 -5.76 19.66
N THR A 176 -5.80 -6.30 20.09
CA THR A 176 -5.18 -5.86 21.35
C THR A 176 -4.64 -4.45 21.15
N SER A 177 -4.97 -3.53 22.06
CA SER A 177 -4.65 -2.09 22.05
C SER A 177 -3.16 -1.71 21.93
N LYS A 178 -2.27 -2.67 21.71
CA LYS A 178 -0.82 -2.46 21.54
C LYS A 178 -0.49 -1.56 20.33
N ILE A 179 -1.30 -1.63 19.27
CA ILE A 179 -1.12 -0.84 18.04
C ILE A 179 -1.58 0.63 18.21
N THR A 180 -2.46 0.92 19.17
CA THR A 180 -3.02 2.26 19.43
C THR A 180 -2.32 2.92 20.62
N LYS A 181 -1.00 3.10 20.56
CA LYS A 181 -0.37 4.12 21.40
C LYS A 181 -0.26 5.41 20.57
N PRO A 182 -0.99 6.49 20.90
CA PRO A 182 -0.61 7.79 20.38
C PRO A 182 0.82 8.05 20.84
N ILE A 183 1.73 8.25 19.88
CA ILE A 183 3.12 8.63 20.11
C ILE A 183 3.13 10.09 20.61
N SER A 184 2.62 10.30 21.83
CA SER A 184 2.74 11.55 22.58
C SER A 184 3.62 11.36 23.82
N GLN A 185 4.03 10.13 24.14
CA GLN A 185 4.82 9.83 25.34
C GLN A 185 6.33 9.61 25.09
N ALA A 186 6.80 9.61 23.85
CA ALA A 186 8.24 9.46 23.55
C ALA A 186 9.02 10.79 23.52
N ALA A 187 8.34 11.95 23.67
CA ALA A 187 8.98 13.27 23.60
C ALA A 187 9.30 13.89 24.97
N ASN A 188 8.99 13.23 26.09
CA ASN A 188 9.15 13.82 27.44
C ASN A 188 10.12 13.08 28.37
N SER A 189 10.97 12.20 27.84
CA SER A 189 11.98 11.49 28.64
C SER A 189 13.41 11.95 28.32
N THR A 190 13.63 13.26 28.17
CA THR A 190 14.98 13.83 28.20
C THR A 190 14.97 15.16 28.95
N SER A 191 15.76 15.20 30.04
CA SER A 191 16.16 16.35 30.85
C SER A 191 15.13 16.95 31.83
N ARG A 192 15.22 16.51 33.09
CA ARG A 192 14.97 17.41 34.23
C ARG A 192 16.09 17.16 35.25
N PRO A 193 17.04 18.09 35.46
CA PRO A 193 18.02 17.94 36.53
C PRO A 193 17.33 18.11 37.88
N GLU A 194 17.79 17.31 38.84
CA GLU A 194 17.45 17.41 40.25
C GLU A 194 17.73 18.83 40.76
N ALA A 195 16.73 19.45 41.38
CA ALA A 195 16.92 20.56 42.29
C ALA A 195 15.92 20.44 43.44
N THR A 196 16.49 20.12 44.60
CA THR A 196 15.94 20.15 45.95
C THR A 196 15.05 21.36 46.21
N SER A 197 13.84 21.14 46.69
CA SER A 197 13.09 22.16 47.44
C SER A 197 12.28 21.48 48.54
N THR A 198 12.63 21.85 49.76
CA THR A 198 12.06 21.51 51.06
C THR A 198 10.60 21.95 51.19
N GLY A 199 9.74 21.06 51.71
CA GLY A 199 8.43 21.44 52.28
C GLY A 199 7.34 20.40 52.09
N ILE A 200 7.07 19.59 53.11
CA ILE A 200 5.77 18.92 53.35
C ILE A 200 5.05 19.82 54.38
N PRO A 201 3.73 20.10 54.25
CA PRO A 201 2.74 19.22 54.89
C PRO A 201 1.62 18.73 53.97
N SER A 202 1.21 17.51 54.31
CA SER A 202 -0.04 16.81 54.05
C SER A 202 -1.30 17.67 54.14
N ASP A 203 -2.18 17.57 53.15
CA ASP A 203 -3.63 17.53 53.39
C ASP A 203 -4.34 16.82 52.23
N ALA A 204 -5.24 15.89 52.59
CA ALA A 204 -6.07 15.13 51.66
C ALA A 204 -7.25 16.01 51.17
N PRO A 205 -7.67 15.91 49.89
CA PRO A 205 -8.82 16.69 49.42
C PRO A 205 -10.13 16.22 50.08
N PRO A 206 -11.05 17.14 50.44
CA PRO A 206 -12.31 16.79 51.08
C PRO A 206 -13.26 16.05 50.11
N PRO A 207 -14.16 15.20 50.64
CA PRO A 207 -15.08 14.40 49.82
C PRO A 207 -16.18 15.27 49.20
N TYR A 208 -16.50 15.01 47.92
CA TYR A 208 -17.61 15.64 47.21
C TYR A 208 -18.94 15.18 47.83
N SER A 209 -19.63 16.09 48.52
CA SER A 209 -21.03 15.96 48.91
C SER A 209 -21.87 17.06 48.27
N ASP A 210 -22.88 16.63 47.52
CA ASP A 210 -24.16 17.29 47.20
C ASP A 210 -24.17 18.70 46.60
N ILE A 211 -24.44 18.78 45.30
CA ILE A 211 -25.18 19.92 44.73
C ILE A 211 -26.54 19.40 44.25
N ARG A 212 -27.50 19.48 45.18
CA ARG A 212 -28.94 19.29 44.94
C ARG A 212 -29.56 20.66 44.71
N SER A 213 -30.23 20.81 43.56
CA SER A 213 -31.41 21.66 43.30
C SER A 213 -31.48 23.07 43.92
N ARG A 214 -31.50 24.09 43.06
CA ARG A 214 -32.57 25.10 42.99
C ARG A 214 -32.59 25.75 41.62
#